data_AF-A0A2U1V6T7-F1
#
_entry.id   AF-A0A2U1V6T7-F1
#
_cell.length_a   1.000
_cell.length_b   1.000
_cell.length_c   1.000
_cell.angle_alpha   90.00
_cell.angle_beta   90.00
_cell.angle_gamma   90.00
#
_symmetry.space_group_name_H-M   'P 1'
#
loop_
_entity.id
_entity.type
_entity.pdbx_description
1 polymer ?
#
loop_
_entity_poly.entity_id
_entity_poly.type
_entity_poly.pdbx_seq_one_letter_code
_entity_poly.pdbx_strand_id
1 'polypeptide(L)'
;MAIIQGTEGNDDLVSSNSRENDIIVALGGNDRVEARGGDDLIYPGLGNDRIEGGDGRDTVRVGGDIAQWEVYRYEDEGILRGPEGVKSLLDVEGLEFADNPGTYELDDFNEFFAYTYLASNLDVADALGVNPDAAWDHFRDFGSVEGRQLSFDGNAYLAANPDVLANEDFGANSDQGGARHYLAAGRAEGRPTDFAGLSYIASHEDLISAFGVNEALGTEHYVQNGFNEGRAVSFDGLDYVASYGDLIDAFKGAGGAMAIEDAGAAHYIQNGRAEERTVGFDGLQYVASHTDLIEAFRGGNGAEAYADAGALHYIQNGYAEERVVDQFNEASYAAANMDLASAGVTSADALAAHWIQYGLAEGRTGAYDPVVA
;
A
#
# COMPACT_ATOMS: atom_id res chain seq x y z
N MET A 1 -17.69 -14.57 -43.25
CA MET A 1 -16.24 -14.57 -43.58
C MET A 1 -15.93 -13.54 -44.62
N ALA A 2 -16.19 -12.29 -44.22
CA ALA A 2 -15.56 -11.11 -44.72
C ALA A 2 -14.16 -10.96 -44.08
N ILE A 3 -13.28 -10.26 -44.80
CA ILE A 3 -12.07 -9.69 -44.22
C ILE A 3 -12.25 -8.18 -44.32
N ILE A 4 -12.35 -7.51 -43.19
CA ILE A 4 -12.50 -6.06 -43.09
C ILE A 4 -11.14 -5.49 -42.73
N GLN A 5 -10.68 -4.51 -43.50
CA GLN A 5 -9.38 -3.89 -43.30
C GLN A 5 -9.52 -2.38 -43.25
N GLY A 6 -9.02 -1.78 -42.17
CA GLY A 6 -8.88 -0.33 -42.00
C GLY A 6 -7.61 0.23 -42.64
N THR A 7 -7.10 1.29 -42.05
CA THR A 7 -5.99 2.13 -42.51
C THR A 7 -5.06 2.46 -41.35
N GLU A 8 -3.99 3.22 -41.61
CA GLU A 8 -3.06 3.68 -40.55
C GLU A 8 -3.56 4.95 -39.83
N GLY A 9 -4.85 5.30 -39.97
CA GLY A 9 -5.48 6.38 -39.24
C GLY A 9 -6.86 5.97 -38.75
N ASN A 10 -7.48 6.82 -37.94
CA ASN A 10 -8.74 6.51 -37.26
C ASN A 10 -9.86 6.08 -38.23
N ASP A 11 -10.38 4.88 -38.02
CA ASP A 11 -11.43 4.26 -38.80
C ASP A 11 -12.69 3.96 -37.99
N ASP A 12 -13.80 3.81 -38.70
CA ASP A 12 -15.09 3.32 -38.19
C ASP A 12 -15.44 2.06 -38.99
N LEU A 13 -15.16 0.90 -38.40
CA LEU A 13 -15.23 -0.42 -39.02
C LEU A 13 -16.43 -1.18 -38.48
N VAL A 14 -17.35 -1.49 -39.38
CA VAL A 14 -18.62 -2.12 -39.01
C VAL A 14 -18.84 -3.33 -39.89
N SER A 15 -18.95 -4.52 -39.29
CA SER A 15 -19.29 -5.72 -40.05
C SER A 15 -20.77 -5.78 -40.45
N SER A 16 -21.11 -6.74 -41.30
CA SER A 16 -22.49 -7.03 -41.67
C SER A 16 -23.23 -7.73 -40.52
N ASN A 17 -24.56 -7.59 -40.42
CA ASN A 17 -25.38 -8.30 -39.42
C ASN A 17 -25.58 -9.79 -39.76
N SER A 18 -24.59 -10.41 -40.41
CA SER A 18 -24.61 -11.84 -40.70
C SER A 18 -24.32 -12.63 -39.41
N ARG A 19 -24.43 -13.96 -39.44
CA ARG A 19 -23.91 -14.84 -38.38
C ARG A 19 -22.62 -15.52 -38.83
N GLU A 20 -21.94 -14.93 -39.80
CA GLU A 20 -20.71 -15.49 -40.32
C GLU A 20 -19.54 -14.89 -39.55
N ASN A 21 -18.64 -15.75 -39.10
CA ASN A 21 -17.37 -15.36 -38.53
C ASN A 21 -16.56 -14.53 -39.53
N ASP A 22 -16.01 -13.41 -39.07
CA ASP A 22 -15.25 -12.44 -39.85
C ASP A 22 -13.86 -12.21 -39.25
N ILE A 23 -12.97 -11.64 -40.07
CA ILE A 23 -11.66 -11.18 -39.64
C ILE A 23 -11.60 -9.67 -39.83
N ILE A 24 -11.33 -8.93 -38.76
CA ILE A 24 -11.26 -7.47 -38.77
C ILE A 24 -9.84 -7.03 -38.45
N VAL A 25 -9.24 -6.20 -39.30
CA VAL A 25 -7.88 -5.69 -39.14
C VAL A 25 -7.91 -4.16 -39.21
N ALA A 26 -7.89 -3.50 -38.05
CA ALA A 26 -8.02 -2.04 -37.98
C ALA A 26 -6.72 -1.30 -38.33
N LEU A 27 -5.57 -1.90 -38.00
CA LEU A 27 -4.20 -1.43 -38.23
C LEU A 27 -3.72 -0.37 -37.24
N GLY A 28 -3.81 0.92 -37.56
CA GLY A 28 -3.24 1.97 -36.72
C GLY A 28 -4.17 3.16 -36.66
N GLY A 29 -4.24 3.85 -35.53
CA GLY A 29 -5.23 4.90 -35.33
C GLY A 29 -6.01 4.67 -34.04
N ASN A 30 -6.97 5.54 -33.76
CA ASN A 30 -7.92 5.32 -32.69
C ASN A 30 -9.24 4.89 -33.33
N ASP A 31 -9.44 3.59 -33.42
CA ASP A 31 -10.47 2.98 -34.24
C ASP A 31 -11.73 2.65 -33.44
N ARG A 32 -12.84 2.58 -34.16
CA ARG A 32 -14.11 2.03 -33.66
C ARG A 32 -14.42 0.78 -34.47
N VAL A 33 -14.62 -0.34 -33.79
CA VAL A 33 -14.91 -1.64 -34.39
C VAL A 33 -16.21 -2.17 -33.84
N GLU A 34 -17.14 -2.53 -34.73
CA GLU A 34 -18.40 -3.22 -34.42
C GLU A 34 -18.44 -4.52 -35.25
N ALA A 35 -18.13 -5.67 -34.65
CA ALA A 35 -18.03 -6.97 -35.32
C ALA A 35 -19.39 -7.65 -35.52
N ARG A 36 -20.33 -7.36 -34.60
CA ARG A 36 -21.75 -7.70 -34.62
C ARG A 36 -22.11 -9.15 -34.37
N GLY A 37 -21.86 -10.07 -35.30
CA GLY A 37 -22.53 -11.36 -35.27
C GLY A 37 -21.74 -12.47 -35.93
N GLY A 38 -21.58 -13.58 -35.24
CA GLY A 38 -20.61 -14.63 -35.62
C GLY A 38 -19.46 -14.66 -34.62
N ASP A 39 -18.58 -15.66 -34.71
CA ASP A 39 -17.38 -15.69 -33.84
C ASP A 39 -16.24 -14.97 -34.57
N ASP A 40 -15.97 -13.72 -34.22
CA ASP A 40 -15.07 -12.84 -34.96
C ASP A 40 -13.65 -12.81 -34.40
N LEU A 41 -12.67 -12.58 -35.29
CA LEU A 41 -11.27 -12.38 -34.93
C LEU A 41 -10.82 -10.96 -35.27
N ILE A 42 -10.50 -10.18 -34.24
CA ILE A 42 -10.29 -8.73 -34.32
C ILE A 42 -8.83 -8.41 -34.00
N TYR A 43 -8.17 -7.72 -34.92
CA TYR A 43 -6.82 -7.18 -34.81
C TYR A 43 -6.89 -5.65 -34.75
N PRO A 44 -6.96 -5.06 -33.55
CA PRO A 44 -7.10 -3.61 -33.42
C PRO A 44 -5.82 -2.86 -33.79
N GLY A 45 -4.65 -3.43 -33.48
CA GLY A 45 -3.36 -2.84 -33.82
C GLY A 45 -3.00 -1.63 -32.96
N LEU A 46 -2.33 -0.62 -33.50
CA LEU A 46 -1.75 0.51 -32.74
C LEU A 46 -2.77 1.62 -32.48
N GLY A 47 -2.81 2.13 -31.25
CA GLY A 47 -3.59 3.30 -30.85
C GLY A 47 -4.65 2.97 -29.81
N ASN A 48 -5.62 3.86 -29.62
CA ASN A 48 -6.64 3.70 -28.59
C ASN A 48 -7.99 3.34 -29.23
N ASP A 49 -8.38 2.08 -29.14
CA ASP A 49 -9.48 1.51 -29.91
C ASP A 49 -10.68 1.17 -29.04
N ARG A 50 -11.86 1.26 -29.63
CA ARG A 50 -13.13 0.83 -29.05
C ARG A 50 -13.69 -0.31 -29.87
N ILE A 51 -13.93 -1.45 -29.24
CA ILE A 51 -14.24 -2.71 -29.90
C ILE A 51 -15.49 -3.29 -29.27
N GLU A 52 -16.50 -3.55 -30.09
CA GLU A 52 -17.73 -4.25 -29.76
C GLU A 52 -17.75 -5.56 -30.57
N GLY A 53 -17.63 -6.70 -29.90
CA GLY A 53 -17.67 -8.02 -30.54
C GLY A 53 -19.10 -8.35 -30.98
N GLY A 54 -20.03 -8.34 -30.01
CA GLY A 54 -21.45 -8.53 -30.25
C GLY A 54 -21.90 -9.99 -30.03
N ASP A 55 -22.79 -10.49 -30.90
CA ASP A 55 -23.34 -11.83 -30.79
C ASP A 55 -22.32 -12.88 -31.30
N GLY A 56 -21.72 -13.64 -30.40
CA GLY A 56 -20.85 -14.75 -30.81
C GLY A 56 -19.81 -15.05 -29.76
N ARG A 57 -18.75 -15.72 -30.16
CA ARG A 57 -17.52 -15.80 -29.35
C ARG A 57 -16.43 -15.00 -30.04
N ASP A 58 -16.25 -13.77 -29.59
CA ASP A 58 -15.35 -12.82 -30.24
C ASP A 58 -13.97 -12.83 -29.60
N THR A 59 -12.94 -12.71 -30.43
CA THR A 59 -11.54 -12.80 -30.00
C THR A 59 -10.76 -11.59 -30.46
N VAL A 60 -10.19 -10.85 -29.51
CA VAL A 60 -9.26 -9.74 -29.77
C VAL A 60 -7.83 -10.23 -29.68
N ARG A 61 -7.04 -9.98 -30.73
CA ARG A 61 -5.63 -10.34 -30.82
C ARG A 61 -4.72 -9.12 -30.85
N VAL A 62 -3.85 -9.02 -29.85
CA VAL A 62 -2.87 -7.93 -29.70
C VAL A 62 -1.42 -8.42 -29.83
N GLY A 63 -0.50 -7.50 -30.08
CA GLY A 63 0.94 -7.80 -30.17
C GLY A 63 1.61 -8.06 -28.82
N GLY A 64 2.80 -8.67 -28.87
CA GLY A 64 3.70 -8.81 -27.72
C GLY A 64 3.34 -9.92 -26.73
N ASP A 65 4.00 -9.85 -25.58
CA ASP A 65 3.86 -10.80 -24.47
C ASP A 65 2.77 -10.35 -23.49
N ILE A 66 1.99 -11.29 -22.94
CA ILE A 66 0.91 -11.03 -21.98
C ILE A 66 1.41 -10.23 -20.75
N ALA A 67 2.66 -10.41 -20.33
CA ALA A 67 3.24 -9.67 -19.21
C ALA A 67 3.47 -8.18 -19.50
N GLN A 68 3.33 -7.74 -20.76
CA GLN A 68 3.40 -6.33 -21.15
C GLN A 68 2.02 -5.65 -21.11
N TRP A 69 0.95 -6.43 -20.91
CA TRP A 69 -0.42 -5.96 -20.91
C TRP A 69 -1.01 -6.04 -19.51
N GLU A 70 -1.71 -4.99 -19.14
CA GLU A 70 -2.64 -5.02 -18.03
C GLU A 70 -4.04 -5.22 -18.58
N VAL A 71 -4.77 -6.16 -17.99
CA VAL A 71 -6.13 -6.49 -18.38
C VAL A 71 -7.04 -6.24 -17.19
N TYR A 72 -8.07 -5.45 -17.39
CA TYR A 72 -9.11 -5.15 -16.41
C TYR A 72 -10.46 -5.58 -16.98
N ARG A 73 -11.27 -6.28 -16.19
CA ARG A 73 -12.66 -6.60 -16.54
C ARG A 73 -13.65 -5.94 -15.59
N TYR A 74 -14.82 -5.56 -16.08
CA TYR A 74 -15.94 -5.10 -15.26
C TYR A 74 -17.23 -5.46 -15.97
N GLU A 75 -18.02 -6.35 -15.36
CA GLU A 75 -19.17 -6.99 -16.02
C GLU A 75 -18.76 -7.58 -17.38
N ASP A 76 -19.44 -7.21 -18.47
CA ASP A 76 -19.19 -7.68 -19.83
C ASP A 76 -18.21 -6.78 -20.62
N GLU A 77 -17.53 -5.85 -19.93
CA GLU A 77 -16.56 -4.94 -20.51
C GLU A 77 -15.12 -5.27 -20.10
N GLY A 78 -14.17 -4.96 -20.99
CA GLY A 78 -12.75 -5.18 -20.79
C GLY A 78 -11.90 -3.97 -21.18
N ILE A 79 -10.76 -3.79 -20.50
CA ILE A 79 -9.73 -2.83 -20.86
C ILE A 79 -8.39 -3.54 -20.94
N LEU A 80 -7.72 -3.42 -22.09
CA LEU A 80 -6.32 -3.80 -22.26
C LEU A 80 -5.47 -2.54 -22.32
N ARG A 81 -4.49 -2.40 -21.44
CA ARG A 81 -3.49 -1.31 -21.46
C ARG A 81 -2.11 -1.89 -21.71
N GLY A 82 -1.43 -1.47 -22.78
CA GLY A 82 -0.12 -2.02 -23.12
C GLY A 82 0.61 -1.30 -24.26
N PRO A 83 1.59 -1.97 -24.89
CA PRO A 83 2.50 -1.35 -25.87
C PRO A 83 1.82 -0.77 -27.11
N GLU A 84 0.64 -1.29 -27.47
CA GLU A 84 -0.12 -0.85 -28.64
C GLU A 84 -1.22 0.17 -28.29
N GLY A 85 -1.19 0.75 -27.09
CA GLY A 85 -2.22 1.67 -26.59
C GLY A 85 -3.28 0.97 -25.75
N VAL A 86 -4.46 1.59 -25.66
CA VAL A 86 -5.58 1.09 -24.85
C VAL A 86 -6.67 0.52 -25.72
N LYS A 87 -7.18 -0.68 -25.41
CA LYS A 87 -8.35 -1.27 -26.08
C LYS A 87 -9.51 -1.33 -25.10
N SER A 88 -10.61 -0.64 -25.43
CA SER A 88 -11.88 -0.79 -24.74
C SER A 88 -12.68 -1.87 -25.43
N LEU A 89 -13.07 -2.90 -24.69
CA LEU A 89 -13.78 -4.07 -25.17
C LEU A 89 -15.18 -4.10 -24.58
N LEU A 90 -16.16 -4.40 -25.41
CA LEU A 90 -17.53 -4.69 -25.05
C LEU A 90 -17.93 -5.97 -25.79
N ASP A 91 -18.58 -6.91 -25.10
CA ASP A 91 -19.03 -8.18 -25.68
C ASP A 91 -17.87 -8.92 -26.40
N VAL A 92 -16.75 -9.13 -25.68
CA VAL A 92 -15.58 -9.87 -26.18
C VAL A 92 -15.16 -10.92 -25.15
N GLU A 93 -15.16 -12.19 -25.53
CA GLU A 93 -14.85 -13.30 -24.61
C GLU A 93 -13.37 -13.71 -24.64
N GLY A 94 -12.70 -13.59 -25.79
CA GLY A 94 -11.38 -14.14 -26.02
C GLY A 94 -10.29 -13.10 -26.19
N LEU A 95 -9.14 -13.31 -25.53
CA LEU A 95 -7.92 -12.55 -25.75
C LEU A 95 -6.79 -13.44 -26.28
N GLU A 96 -6.08 -12.96 -27.30
CA GLU A 96 -4.85 -13.58 -27.79
C GLU A 96 -3.69 -12.58 -27.79
N PHE A 97 -2.52 -13.02 -27.34
CA PHE A 97 -1.29 -12.22 -27.33
C PHE A 97 -0.27 -12.87 -28.27
N ALA A 98 0.33 -12.09 -29.17
CA ALA A 98 1.14 -12.65 -30.26
C ALA A 98 2.27 -13.59 -29.81
N ASP A 99 2.90 -13.30 -28.67
CA ASP A 99 4.02 -14.08 -28.12
C ASP A 99 3.59 -15.13 -27.09
N ASN A 100 2.29 -15.21 -26.75
CA ASN A 100 1.74 -16.23 -25.84
C ASN A 100 0.73 -17.12 -26.58
N PRO A 101 1.07 -18.40 -26.85
CA PRO A 101 0.21 -19.25 -27.65
C PRO A 101 -1.06 -19.65 -26.89
N GLY A 102 -2.21 -19.37 -27.50
CA GLY A 102 -3.52 -19.77 -27.00
C GLY A 102 -4.48 -18.60 -26.89
N THR A 103 -5.74 -18.92 -26.60
CA THR A 103 -6.80 -17.96 -26.29
C THR A 103 -7.02 -17.99 -24.78
N TYR A 104 -7.07 -16.82 -24.16
CA TYR A 104 -7.40 -16.62 -22.76
C TYR A 104 -8.84 -16.11 -22.67
N GLU A 105 -9.65 -16.64 -21.76
CA GLU A 105 -10.98 -16.07 -21.53
C GLU A 105 -10.82 -14.74 -20.79
N LEU A 106 -11.57 -13.70 -21.18
CA LEU A 106 -11.55 -12.41 -20.48
C LEU A 106 -11.93 -12.57 -19.00
N ASP A 107 -12.84 -13.51 -18.71
CA ASP A 107 -13.29 -13.86 -17.34
C ASP A 107 -12.17 -14.42 -16.45
N ASP A 108 -11.10 -14.98 -17.03
CA ASP A 108 -9.96 -15.50 -16.27
C ASP A 108 -9.06 -14.38 -15.71
N PHE A 109 -9.27 -13.12 -16.13
CA PHE A 109 -8.50 -11.98 -15.66
C PHE A 109 -9.11 -11.31 -14.42
N ASN A 110 -8.30 -10.51 -13.74
CA ASN A 110 -8.69 -9.82 -12.51
C ASN A 110 -9.78 -8.78 -12.77
N GLU A 111 -10.74 -8.74 -11.85
CA GLU A 111 -11.78 -7.72 -11.84
C GLU A 111 -11.20 -6.34 -11.55
N PHE A 112 -11.79 -5.32 -12.17
CA PHE A 112 -11.49 -3.94 -11.87
C PHE A 112 -11.96 -3.58 -10.46
N PHE A 113 -11.01 -3.23 -9.60
CA PHE A 113 -11.29 -2.81 -8.24
C PHE A 113 -11.71 -1.34 -8.17
N ALA A 114 -12.99 -1.09 -8.43
CA ALA A 114 -13.56 0.26 -8.52
C ALA A 114 -13.35 1.13 -7.26
N TYR A 115 -13.50 0.57 -6.06
CA TYR A 115 -13.24 1.32 -4.82
C TYR A 115 -11.75 1.58 -4.62
N THR A 116 -10.89 0.62 -4.96
CA THR A 116 -9.43 0.83 -4.95
C THR A 116 -9.04 1.92 -5.93
N TYR A 117 -9.61 1.94 -7.12
CA TYR A 117 -9.39 3.00 -8.11
C TYR A 117 -9.78 4.38 -7.58
N LEU A 118 -10.97 4.51 -6.98
CA LEU A 118 -11.41 5.77 -6.37
C LEU A 118 -10.54 6.19 -5.19
N ALA A 119 -10.12 5.26 -4.33
CA ALA A 119 -9.23 5.53 -3.21
C ALA A 119 -7.83 5.96 -3.68
N SER A 120 -7.39 5.45 -4.83
CA SER A 120 -6.12 5.85 -5.46
C SER A 120 -6.19 7.19 -6.19
N ASN A 121 -7.39 7.61 -6.63
CA ASN A 121 -7.63 8.79 -7.45
C ASN A 121 -8.70 9.67 -6.81
N LEU A 122 -8.32 10.33 -5.71
CA LEU A 122 -9.24 11.09 -4.87
C LEU A 122 -9.95 12.24 -5.59
N ASP A 123 -9.34 12.80 -6.63
CA ASP A 123 -9.98 13.81 -7.49
C ASP A 123 -11.20 13.24 -8.24
N VAL A 124 -11.11 11.98 -8.67
CA VAL A 124 -12.21 11.26 -9.32
C VAL A 124 -13.31 10.95 -8.29
N ALA A 125 -12.93 10.47 -7.11
CA ALA A 125 -13.87 10.22 -6.02
C ALA A 125 -14.62 11.49 -5.58
N ASP A 126 -13.92 12.63 -5.51
CA ASP A 126 -14.51 13.92 -5.15
C ASP A 126 -15.47 14.43 -6.24
N ALA A 127 -15.20 14.13 -7.51
CA ALA A 127 -16.03 14.55 -8.65
C ALA A 127 -17.26 13.67 -8.87
N LEU A 128 -17.12 12.35 -8.76
CA LEU A 128 -18.16 11.37 -9.12
C LEU A 128 -18.88 10.80 -7.90
N GLY A 129 -18.34 11.00 -6.71
CA GLY A 129 -18.75 10.30 -5.50
C GLY A 129 -18.24 8.86 -5.46
N VAL A 130 -18.63 8.14 -4.41
CA VAL A 130 -18.26 6.74 -4.19
C VAL A 130 -19.25 5.84 -4.92
N ASN A 131 -19.04 5.64 -6.23
CA ASN A 131 -19.90 4.86 -7.12
C ASN A 131 -19.05 3.95 -8.03
N PRO A 132 -19.13 2.61 -7.90
CA PRO A 132 -18.38 1.67 -8.73
C PRO A 132 -18.58 1.81 -10.24
N ASP A 133 -19.83 1.96 -10.69
CA ASP A 133 -20.14 2.03 -12.13
C ASP A 133 -19.56 3.32 -12.72
N ALA A 134 -19.70 4.44 -12.00
CA ALA A 134 -19.12 5.71 -12.43
C ALA A 134 -17.58 5.68 -12.42
N ALA A 135 -16.98 4.91 -11.51
CA ALA A 135 -15.53 4.72 -11.46
C ALA A 135 -15.03 3.91 -12.66
N TRP A 136 -15.75 2.84 -13.03
CA TRP A 136 -15.47 2.07 -14.24
C TRP A 136 -15.62 2.95 -15.49
N ASP A 137 -16.74 3.66 -15.65
CA ASP A 137 -16.98 4.56 -16.77
C ASP A 137 -15.83 5.56 -16.93
N HIS A 138 -15.40 6.18 -15.83
CA HIS A 138 -14.28 7.10 -15.84
C HIS A 138 -12.96 6.41 -16.22
N PHE A 139 -12.68 5.23 -15.67
CA PHE A 139 -11.46 4.50 -15.98
C PHE A 139 -11.43 4.07 -17.46
N ARG A 140 -12.52 3.52 -17.99
CA ARG A 140 -12.67 3.14 -19.40
C ARG A 140 -12.45 4.34 -20.32
N ASP A 141 -13.17 5.44 -20.09
CA ASP A 141 -13.20 6.56 -21.03
C ASP A 141 -11.99 7.50 -20.92
N PHE A 142 -11.35 7.57 -19.75
CA PHE A 142 -10.26 8.52 -19.48
C PHE A 142 -9.09 7.88 -18.74
N GLY A 143 -9.35 7.24 -17.60
CA GLY A 143 -8.30 6.86 -16.65
C GLY A 143 -7.27 5.86 -17.19
N SER A 144 -7.70 4.92 -18.03
CA SER A 144 -6.85 3.93 -18.69
C SER A 144 -5.83 4.58 -19.61
N VAL A 145 -6.26 5.57 -20.41
CA VAL A 145 -5.42 6.35 -21.33
C VAL A 145 -4.54 7.36 -20.58
N GLU A 146 -5.06 7.97 -19.51
CA GLU A 146 -4.29 8.85 -18.62
C GLU A 146 -3.19 8.11 -17.84
N GLY A 147 -3.23 6.77 -17.80
CA GLY A 147 -2.30 5.96 -17.01
C GLY A 147 -2.58 6.06 -15.51
N ARG A 148 -3.84 6.32 -15.13
CA ARG A 148 -4.27 6.32 -13.71
C ARG A 148 -4.04 4.93 -13.11
N GLN A 149 -3.68 4.90 -11.84
CA GLN A 149 -3.24 3.68 -11.13
C GLN A 149 -4.25 3.25 -10.07
N LEU A 150 -4.17 1.99 -9.67
CA LEU A 150 -4.92 1.38 -8.56
C LEU A 150 -3.93 1.05 -7.43
N SER A 151 -3.34 2.08 -6.81
CA SER A 151 -2.23 1.97 -5.87
C SER A 151 -2.64 1.93 -4.39
N PHE A 152 -3.91 2.15 -4.06
CA PHE A 152 -4.38 2.12 -2.68
C PHE A 152 -4.40 0.69 -2.15
N ASP A 153 -3.66 0.41 -1.09
CA ASP A 153 -3.65 -0.90 -0.43
C ASP A 153 -4.76 -0.97 0.63
N GLY A 154 -5.87 -1.61 0.27
CA GLY A 154 -6.98 -1.84 1.18
C GLY A 154 -6.62 -2.74 2.37
N ASN A 155 -5.69 -3.69 2.21
CA ASN A 155 -5.28 -4.59 3.28
C ASN A 155 -4.37 -3.85 4.27
N ALA A 156 -3.45 -3.02 3.79
CA ALA A 156 -2.63 -2.16 4.66
C ALA A 156 -3.53 -1.22 5.49
N TYR A 157 -4.52 -0.60 4.84
CA TYR A 157 -5.50 0.23 5.53
C TYR A 157 -6.27 -0.55 6.61
N LEU A 158 -6.73 -1.77 6.32
CA LEU A 158 -7.43 -2.60 7.32
C LEU A 158 -6.50 -3.01 8.47
N ALA A 159 -5.26 -3.39 8.16
CA ALA A 159 -4.28 -3.78 9.17
C ALA A 159 -3.91 -2.61 10.10
N ALA A 160 -3.82 -1.39 9.56
CA ALA A 160 -3.60 -0.17 10.32
C ALA A 160 -4.83 0.27 11.16
N ASN A 161 -6.01 -0.25 10.85
CA ASN A 161 -7.26 0.11 11.51
C ASN A 161 -8.01 -1.15 12.01
N PRO A 162 -7.53 -1.79 13.11
CA PRO A 162 -8.09 -3.06 13.58
C PRO A 162 -9.58 -3.00 13.96
N ASP A 163 -10.09 -1.82 14.33
CA ASP A 163 -11.52 -1.61 14.58
C ASP A 163 -12.37 -1.72 13.31
N VAL A 164 -11.82 -1.31 12.15
CA VAL A 164 -12.45 -1.49 10.84
C VAL A 164 -12.31 -2.93 10.37
N LEU A 165 -11.14 -3.54 10.56
CA LEU A 165 -10.91 -4.95 10.23
C LEU A 165 -11.86 -5.89 10.99
N ALA A 166 -12.22 -5.56 12.23
CA ALA A 166 -13.18 -6.32 13.04
C ALA A 166 -14.64 -6.17 12.57
N ASN A 167 -14.95 -5.23 11.67
CA ASN A 167 -16.30 -4.99 11.20
C ASN A 167 -16.65 -5.93 10.04
N GLU A 168 -17.75 -6.67 10.14
CA GLU A 168 -18.21 -7.63 9.12
C GLU A 168 -18.53 -6.97 7.75
N ASP A 169 -18.84 -5.67 7.73
CA ASP A 169 -19.17 -4.94 6.50
C ASP A 169 -17.93 -4.51 5.69
N PHE A 170 -16.76 -4.44 6.34
CA PHE A 170 -15.51 -3.90 5.78
C PHE A 170 -14.26 -4.77 5.98
N GLY A 171 -14.32 -5.82 6.78
CA GLY A 171 -13.17 -6.64 7.14
C GLY A 171 -12.58 -7.45 5.99
N ALA A 172 -11.64 -8.34 6.31
CA ALA A 172 -10.83 -9.12 5.36
C ALA A 172 -11.60 -9.88 4.27
N ASN A 173 -12.85 -10.24 4.55
CA ASN A 173 -13.70 -11.03 3.64
C ASN A 173 -14.71 -10.18 2.86
N SER A 174 -14.66 -8.85 3.01
CA SER A 174 -15.55 -7.92 2.33
C SER A 174 -14.87 -7.39 1.07
N ASP A 175 -15.55 -7.48 -0.07
CA ASP A 175 -15.00 -7.00 -1.35
C ASP A 175 -14.54 -5.54 -1.23
N GLN A 176 -13.22 -5.34 -1.40
CA GLN A 176 -12.54 -4.05 -1.29
C GLN A 176 -12.87 -3.28 0.01
N GLY A 177 -13.10 -4.00 1.12
CA GLY A 177 -13.59 -3.44 2.38
C GLY A 177 -12.76 -2.27 2.93
N GLY A 178 -11.44 -2.36 2.87
CA GLY A 178 -10.54 -1.26 3.27
C GLY A 178 -10.71 0.02 2.45
N ALA A 179 -10.70 -0.11 1.11
CA ALA A 179 -10.90 1.04 0.22
C ALA A 179 -12.29 1.67 0.40
N ARG A 180 -13.33 0.83 0.57
CA ARG A 180 -14.70 1.28 0.85
C ARG A 180 -14.79 2.09 2.13
N HIS A 181 -14.23 1.60 3.23
CA HIS A 181 -14.25 2.32 4.49
C HIS A 181 -13.44 3.62 4.42
N TYR A 182 -12.25 3.58 3.81
CA TYR A 182 -11.41 4.76 3.65
C TYR A 182 -12.16 5.90 2.93
N LEU A 183 -12.82 5.58 1.81
CA LEU A 183 -13.62 6.54 1.06
C LEU A 183 -14.86 7.03 1.83
N ALA A 184 -15.51 6.17 2.61
CA ALA A 184 -16.72 6.51 3.34
C ALA A 184 -16.47 7.38 4.59
N ALA A 185 -15.38 7.13 5.31
CA ALA A 185 -15.11 7.76 6.58
C ALA A 185 -13.61 7.97 6.86
N GLY A 186 -12.77 6.99 6.55
CA GLY A 186 -11.37 6.98 6.97
C GLY A 186 -10.55 8.20 6.53
N ARG A 187 -10.78 8.69 5.30
CA ARG A 187 -10.15 9.92 4.80
C ARG A 187 -10.54 11.16 5.61
N ALA A 188 -11.82 11.32 5.95
CA ALA A 188 -12.30 12.47 6.70
C ALA A 188 -11.86 12.42 8.18
N GLU A 189 -11.69 11.21 8.71
CA GLU A 189 -11.19 10.96 10.06
C GLU A 189 -9.66 11.11 10.18
N GLY A 190 -8.93 11.13 9.06
CA GLY A 190 -7.47 11.19 9.04
C GLY A 190 -6.82 9.88 9.50
N ARG A 191 -7.48 8.75 9.25
CA ARG A 191 -6.97 7.43 9.64
C ARG A 191 -5.68 7.06 8.88
N PRO A 192 -4.76 6.32 9.52
CA PRO A 192 -3.57 5.81 8.84
C PRO A 192 -3.96 4.86 7.70
N THR A 193 -3.17 4.86 6.63
CA THR A 193 -3.38 4.01 5.45
C THR A 193 -2.35 2.90 5.33
N ASP A 194 -1.29 2.97 6.12
CA ASP A 194 -0.11 2.13 5.96
C ASP A 194 0.08 1.27 7.20
N PHE A 195 0.58 0.06 7.00
CA PHE A 195 0.84 -0.91 8.04
C PHE A 195 2.24 -1.47 7.86
N ALA A 196 3.03 -1.51 8.94
CA ALA A 196 4.41 -2.00 8.91
C ALA A 196 4.47 -3.52 8.73
N GLY A 197 4.19 -4.01 7.52
CA GLY A 197 4.07 -5.43 7.20
C GLY A 197 5.39 -6.19 7.40
N LEU A 198 6.53 -5.53 7.14
CA LEU A 198 7.85 -6.09 7.41
C LEU A 198 8.14 -6.19 8.91
N SER A 199 7.81 -5.16 9.69
CA SER A 199 7.91 -5.19 11.16
C SER A 199 7.03 -6.30 11.75
N TYR A 200 5.83 -6.50 11.20
CA TYR A 200 4.96 -7.62 11.54
C TYR A 200 5.59 -8.98 11.24
N ILE A 201 6.20 -9.17 10.07
CA ILE A 201 6.94 -10.40 9.74
C ILE A 201 8.12 -10.59 10.70
N ALA A 202 8.92 -9.55 10.92
CA ALA A 202 10.10 -9.58 11.80
C ALA A 202 9.74 -9.94 13.26
N SER A 203 8.50 -9.65 13.68
CA SER A 203 7.99 -10.00 15.01
C SER A 203 7.74 -11.50 15.20
N HIS A 204 7.68 -12.29 14.11
CA HIS A 204 7.23 -13.69 14.15
C HIS A 204 8.13 -14.62 13.34
N GLU A 205 8.84 -15.53 14.01
CA GLU A 205 9.82 -16.44 13.40
C GLU A 205 9.24 -17.32 12.28
N ASP A 206 8.01 -17.80 12.45
CA ASP A 206 7.31 -18.60 11.45
C ASP A 206 7.05 -17.80 10.17
N LEU A 207 6.71 -16.51 10.29
CA LEU A 207 6.48 -15.62 9.15
C LEU A 207 7.78 -15.25 8.44
N ILE A 208 8.88 -15.04 9.19
CA ILE A 208 10.22 -14.85 8.59
C ILE A 208 10.54 -16.03 7.67
N SER A 209 10.29 -17.26 8.15
CA SER A 209 10.57 -18.48 7.41
C SER A 209 9.64 -18.67 6.21
N ALA A 210 8.38 -18.25 6.32
CA ALA A 210 7.37 -18.42 5.28
C ALA A 210 7.43 -17.35 4.18
N PHE A 211 7.66 -16.09 4.55
CA PHE A 211 7.47 -14.94 3.66
C PHE A 211 8.75 -14.17 3.37
N GLY A 212 9.78 -14.28 4.21
CA GLY A 212 10.98 -13.46 4.07
C GLY A 212 10.65 -11.96 4.08
N VAL A 213 11.19 -11.19 3.14
CA VAL A 213 10.95 -9.74 3.02
C VAL A 213 9.75 -9.38 2.13
N ASN A 214 8.77 -10.28 2.01
CA ASN A 214 7.56 -10.01 1.24
C ASN A 214 6.52 -9.31 2.12
N GLU A 215 6.56 -7.99 2.15
CA GLU A 215 5.66 -7.14 2.94
C GLU A 215 4.18 -7.40 2.62
N ALA A 216 3.83 -7.51 1.33
CA ALA A 216 2.46 -7.73 0.88
C ALA A 216 1.87 -9.01 1.49
N LEU A 217 2.65 -10.11 1.52
CA LEU A 217 2.22 -11.36 2.18
C LEU A 217 2.11 -11.21 3.71
N GLY A 218 2.98 -10.40 4.32
CA GLY A 218 2.89 -10.08 5.76
C GLY A 218 1.58 -9.37 6.10
N THR A 219 1.26 -8.31 5.36
CA THR A 219 0.02 -7.53 5.51
C THR A 219 -1.21 -8.39 5.23
N GLU A 220 -1.21 -9.15 4.14
CA GLU A 220 -2.30 -10.09 3.80
C GLU A 220 -2.50 -11.12 4.91
N HIS A 221 -1.43 -11.71 5.43
CA HIS A 221 -1.52 -12.66 6.54
C HIS A 221 -2.10 -12.01 7.80
N TYR A 222 -1.69 -10.79 8.16
CA TYR A 222 -2.23 -10.10 9.33
C TYR A 222 -3.75 -9.94 9.22
N VAL A 223 -4.22 -9.44 8.07
CA VAL A 223 -5.63 -9.21 7.78
C VAL A 223 -6.44 -10.51 7.79
N GLN A 224 -5.95 -11.56 7.16
CA GLN A 224 -6.69 -12.82 7.03
C GLN A 224 -6.65 -13.70 8.29
N ASN A 225 -5.52 -13.71 9.02
CA ASN A 225 -5.27 -14.65 10.10
C ASN A 225 -4.73 -13.96 11.37
N GLY A 226 -3.66 -13.16 11.24
CA GLY A 226 -2.90 -12.62 12.36
C GLY A 226 -3.73 -11.83 13.36
N PHE A 227 -4.67 -11.02 12.88
CA PHE A 227 -5.61 -10.26 13.72
C PHE A 227 -6.47 -11.19 14.59
N ASN A 228 -7.05 -12.25 14.01
CA ASN A 228 -7.88 -13.23 14.73
C ASN A 228 -7.06 -14.14 15.64
N GLU A 229 -5.78 -14.38 15.31
CA GLU A 229 -4.83 -15.09 16.17
C GLU A 229 -4.38 -14.25 17.37
N GLY A 230 -4.64 -12.94 17.37
CA GLY A 230 -4.18 -12.01 18.39
C GLY A 230 -2.69 -11.69 18.28
N ARG A 231 -2.10 -11.85 17.09
CA ARG A 231 -0.71 -11.47 16.83
C ARG A 231 -0.55 -9.95 16.87
N ALA A 232 0.60 -9.49 17.33
CA ALA A 232 0.93 -8.08 17.45
C ALA A 232 2.29 -7.79 16.82
N VAL A 233 2.49 -6.56 16.36
CA VAL A 233 3.82 -6.09 15.96
C VAL A 233 4.61 -5.78 17.23
N SER A 234 5.76 -6.42 17.40
CA SER A 234 6.65 -6.25 18.55
C SER A 234 8.10 -5.95 18.15
N PHE A 235 8.38 -5.93 16.86
CA PHE A 235 9.68 -5.60 16.30
C PHE A 235 9.61 -4.20 15.72
N ASP A 236 10.50 -3.32 16.17
CA ASP A 236 10.65 -1.97 15.65
C ASP A 236 11.92 -1.90 14.80
N GLY A 237 11.75 -1.67 13.50
CA GLY A 237 12.87 -1.59 12.56
C GLY A 237 13.75 -0.36 12.76
N LEU A 238 13.19 0.74 13.26
CA LEU A 238 13.88 1.99 13.45
C LEU A 238 14.79 1.93 14.69
N ASP A 239 14.27 1.47 15.82
CA ASP A 239 15.04 1.20 17.04
C ASP A 239 16.09 0.10 16.80
N TYR A 240 15.76 -0.89 15.98
CA TYR A 240 16.73 -1.89 15.54
C TYR A 240 17.91 -1.24 14.80
N VAL A 241 17.67 -0.37 13.82
CA VAL A 241 18.75 0.34 13.12
C VAL A 241 19.55 1.22 14.10
N ALA A 242 18.87 1.97 14.96
CA ALA A 242 19.49 2.84 15.96
C ALA A 242 20.37 2.09 16.97
N SER A 243 20.13 0.79 17.16
CA SER A 243 20.92 -0.05 18.07
C SER A 243 22.33 -0.38 17.53
N TYR A 244 22.60 -0.17 16.24
CA TYR A 244 23.82 -0.67 15.58
C TYR A 244 24.47 0.38 14.68
N GLY A 245 25.69 0.80 15.01
CA GLY A 245 26.42 1.80 14.25
C GLY A 245 26.64 1.45 12.76
N ASP A 246 26.85 0.16 12.45
CA ASP A 246 26.97 -0.31 11.06
C ASP A 246 25.65 -0.17 10.28
N LEU A 247 24.50 -0.39 10.94
CA LEU A 247 23.19 -0.20 10.32
C LEU A 247 22.84 1.28 10.17
N ILE A 248 23.18 2.11 11.17
CA ILE A 248 23.07 3.57 11.07
C ILE A 248 23.86 4.06 9.86
N ASP A 249 25.11 3.65 9.71
CA ASP A 249 25.94 4.06 8.58
C ASP A 249 25.39 3.58 7.23
N ALA A 250 24.77 2.41 7.19
CA ALA A 250 24.14 1.87 5.98
C ALA A 250 22.83 2.59 5.62
N PHE A 251 21.99 2.93 6.60
CA PHE A 251 20.59 3.30 6.37
C PHE A 251 20.23 4.74 6.72
N LYS A 252 21.09 5.53 7.37
CA LYS A 252 20.80 6.94 7.70
C LYS A 252 20.42 7.82 6.50
N GLY A 253 20.82 7.41 5.29
CA GLY A 253 20.48 8.08 4.03
C GLY A 253 19.29 7.48 3.27
N ALA A 254 18.58 6.49 3.82
CA ALA A 254 17.52 5.75 3.13
C ALA A 254 16.20 6.54 3.02
N GLY A 255 16.00 7.59 3.82
CA GLY A 255 14.80 8.42 3.77
C GLY A 255 14.36 8.90 5.15
N GLY A 256 13.04 9.01 5.35
CA GLY A 256 12.41 9.27 6.65
C GLY A 256 12.29 8.02 7.51
N ALA A 257 11.57 8.13 8.65
CA ALA A 257 11.38 7.06 9.63
C ALA A 257 10.93 5.74 8.98
N MET A 258 9.80 5.74 8.28
CA MET A 258 9.22 4.56 7.63
C MET A 258 10.22 3.83 6.69
N ALA A 259 10.93 4.56 5.82
CA ALA A 259 11.90 3.95 4.91
C ALA A 259 13.09 3.29 5.64
N ILE A 260 13.50 3.85 6.78
CA ILE A 260 14.56 3.27 7.60
C ILE A 260 14.03 2.10 8.43
N GLU A 261 12.80 2.20 8.92
CA GLU A 261 12.11 1.12 9.62
C GLU A 261 11.99 -0.12 8.72
N ASP A 262 11.50 0.05 7.49
CA ASP A 262 11.38 -1.03 6.50
C ASP A 262 12.74 -1.65 6.17
N ALA A 263 13.78 -0.82 6.01
CA ALA A 263 15.14 -1.28 5.78
C ALA A 263 15.68 -2.08 6.97
N GLY A 264 15.39 -1.63 8.19
CA GLY A 264 15.73 -2.31 9.44
C GLY A 264 15.05 -3.66 9.58
N ALA A 265 13.73 -3.70 9.39
CA ALA A 265 12.94 -4.93 9.41
C ALA A 265 13.40 -5.91 8.33
N ALA A 266 13.60 -5.44 7.09
CA ALA A 266 14.14 -6.27 6.01
C ALA A 266 15.53 -6.84 6.35
N HIS A 267 16.43 -6.03 6.90
CA HIS A 267 17.75 -6.50 7.33
C HIS A 267 17.63 -7.55 8.44
N TYR A 268 16.74 -7.35 9.41
CA TYR A 268 16.55 -8.30 10.51
C TYR A 268 16.07 -9.66 10.01
N ILE A 269 15.07 -9.67 9.13
CA ILE A 269 14.51 -10.87 8.50
C ILE A 269 15.60 -11.62 7.73
N GLN A 270 16.44 -10.92 6.97
CA GLN A 270 17.46 -11.53 6.11
C GLN A 270 18.71 -11.99 6.88
N ASN A 271 19.18 -11.19 7.84
CA ASN A 271 20.50 -11.35 8.46
C ASN A 271 20.45 -11.23 9.99
N GLY A 272 19.78 -10.18 10.50
CA GLY A 272 19.86 -9.80 11.92
C GLY A 272 19.49 -10.93 12.89
N ARG A 273 18.51 -11.77 12.54
CA ARG A 273 18.16 -12.95 13.33
C ARG A 273 19.27 -14.00 13.38
N ALA A 274 19.90 -14.29 12.24
CA ALA A 274 21.01 -15.25 12.15
C ALA A 274 22.28 -14.71 12.84
N GLU A 275 22.41 -13.40 12.93
CA GLU A 275 23.46 -12.69 13.67
C GLU A 275 23.16 -12.56 15.17
N GLU A 276 22.02 -13.06 15.64
CA GLU A 276 21.56 -12.96 17.04
C GLU A 276 21.47 -11.52 17.55
N ARG A 277 21.21 -10.56 16.64
CA ARG A 277 21.03 -9.15 17.01
C ARG A 277 19.73 -8.94 17.79
N THR A 278 19.80 -8.12 18.83
CA THR A 278 18.65 -7.66 19.63
C THR A 278 18.47 -6.15 19.52
N VAL A 279 17.26 -5.64 19.76
CA VAL A 279 17.02 -4.20 19.89
C VAL A 279 17.47 -3.75 21.27
N GLY A 280 18.29 -2.70 21.34
CA GLY A 280 18.81 -2.14 22.60
C GLY A 280 18.74 -0.61 22.67
N PHE A 281 18.27 0.04 21.61
CA PHE A 281 17.93 1.44 21.58
C PHE A 281 16.43 1.61 21.85
N ASP A 282 16.06 2.70 22.50
CA ASP A 282 14.67 3.10 22.75
C ASP A 282 14.55 4.59 22.43
N GLY A 283 13.85 4.91 21.34
CA GLY A 283 13.69 6.29 20.88
C GLY A 283 12.97 7.19 21.89
N LEU A 284 12.05 6.64 22.69
CA LEU A 284 11.28 7.41 23.66
C LEU A 284 12.14 7.82 24.85
N GLN A 285 12.95 6.89 25.37
CA GLN A 285 13.93 7.20 26.43
C GLN A 285 14.99 8.17 25.93
N TYR A 286 15.42 8.01 24.69
CA TYR A 286 16.34 8.94 24.05
C TYR A 286 15.79 10.36 23.97
N VAL A 287 14.51 10.55 23.61
CA VAL A 287 13.89 11.89 23.64
C VAL A 287 13.78 12.40 25.07
N ALA A 288 13.33 11.58 26.02
CA ALA A 288 13.20 11.95 27.43
C ALA A 288 14.55 12.41 28.05
N SER A 289 15.65 11.89 27.53
CA SER A 289 17.02 12.23 27.93
C SER A 289 17.49 13.62 27.49
N HIS A 290 16.82 14.25 26.53
CA HIS A 290 17.31 15.47 25.88
C HIS A 290 16.25 16.58 25.85
N THR A 291 16.41 17.59 26.70
CA THR A 291 15.47 18.71 26.80
C THR A 291 15.25 19.46 25.49
N ASP A 292 16.26 19.57 24.63
CA ASP A 292 16.15 20.19 23.31
C ASP A 292 15.28 19.35 22.35
N LEU A 293 15.37 18.02 22.41
CA LEU A 293 14.48 17.14 21.64
C LEU A 293 13.05 17.17 22.18
N ILE A 294 12.87 17.21 23.51
CA ILE A 294 11.54 17.39 24.11
C ILE A 294 10.91 18.70 23.61
N GLU A 295 11.66 19.79 23.58
CA GLU A 295 11.17 21.08 23.06
C GLU A 295 10.90 21.05 21.56
N ALA A 296 11.75 20.39 20.78
CA ALA A 296 11.58 20.25 19.33
C ALA A 296 10.35 19.42 18.96
N PHE A 297 10.04 18.39 19.75
CA PHE A 297 8.99 17.42 19.44
C PHE A 297 7.68 17.64 20.19
N ARG A 298 7.59 18.53 21.19
CA ARG A 298 6.43 18.75 22.10
C ARG A 298 5.02 18.79 21.46
N GLY A 299 4.90 19.04 20.16
CA GLY A 299 3.64 18.95 19.40
C GLY A 299 3.27 17.55 18.89
N GLY A 300 4.05 16.52 19.22
CA GLY A 300 3.87 15.14 18.77
C GLY A 300 2.64 14.46 19.38
N ASN A 301 2.00 13.58 18.60
CA ASN A 301 0.72 12.95 18.93
C ASN A 301 0.89 11.59 19.66
N GLY A 302 1.67 11.53 20.74
CA GLY A 302 1.75 10.34 21.59
C GLY A 302 3.14 9.71 21.67
N ALA A 303 3.26 8.66 22.49
CA ALA A 303 4.52 8.02 22.85
C ALA A 303 5.26 7.45 21.62
N GLU A 304 4.56 6.74 20.74
CA GLU A 304 5.10 6.15 19.51
C GLU A 304 5.68 7.22 18.57
N ALA A 305 4.94 8.30 18.33
CA ALA A 305 5.44 9.42 17.52
C ALA A 305 6.72 10.07 18.10
N TYR A 306 6.88 10.08 19.44
CA TYR A 306 8.12 10.53 20.07
C TYR A 306 9.24 9.51 19.92
N ALA A 307 8.94 8.21 20.04
CA ALA A 307 9.89 7.14 19.84
C ALA A 307 10.47 7.20 18.41
N ASP A 308 9.60 7.26 17.40
CA ASP A 308 9.99 7.34 15.99
C ASP A 308 10.84 8.57 15.70
N ALA A 309 10.41 9.73 16.20
CA ALA A 309 11.17 10.98 16.03
C ALA A 309 12.53 10.91 16.73
N GLY A 310 12.61 10.27 17.89
CA GLY A 310 13.83 10.03 18.65
C GLY A 310 14.81 9.13 17.91
N ALA A 311 14.36 7.96 17.47
CA ALA A 311 15.15 7.00 16.74
C ALA A 311 15.63 7.58 15.39
N LEU A 312 14.75 8.23 14.63
CA LEU A 312 15.12 8.93 13.40
C LEU A 312 16.18 10.00 13.64
N HIS A 313 15.99 10.84 14.67
CA HIS A 313 16.98 11.87 15.01
C HIS A 313 18.33 11.26 15.39
N TYR A 314 18.34 10.20 16.19
CA TYR A 314 19.58 9.54 16.60
C TYR A 314 20.33 8.95 15.40
N ILE A 315 19.62 8.23 14.52
CA ILE A 315 20.18 7.64 13.30
C ILE A 315 20.78 8.72 12.40
N GLN A 316 20.08 9.84 12.19
CA GLN A 316 20.50 10.86 11.25
C GLN A 316 21.54 11.84 11.81
N ASN A 317 21.50 12.12 13.12
CA ASN A 317 22.29 13.17 13.76
C ASN A 317 22.94 12.69 15.07
N GLY A 318 22.13 12.17 16.00
CA GLY A 318 22.57 11.90 17.37
C GLY A 318 23.76 10.94 17.49
N TYR A 319 23.88 9.96 16.61
CA TYR A 319 25.01 9.05 16.54
C TYR A 319 26.32 9.77 16.17
N ALA A 320 26.29 10.67 15.18
CA ALA A 320 27.45 11.46 14.76
C ALA A 320 27.82 12.54 15.80
N GLU A 321 26.85 12.98 16.59
CA GLU A 321 27.02 13.90 17.70
C GLU A 321 27.53 13.22 18.98
N GLU A 322 27.66 11.88 18.99
CA GLU A 322 28.03 11.07 20.16
C GLU A 322 27.11 11.32 21.36
N ARG A 323 25.81 11.54 21.12
CA ARG A 323 24.84 11.77 22.20
C ARG A 323 24.65 10.52 23.04
N VAL A 324 24.48 10.73 24.34
CA VAL A 324 24.16 9.66 25.29
C VAL A 324 22.76 9.13 24.97
N VAL A 325 22.62 7.82 24.79
CA VAL A 325 21.36 7.21 24.35
C VAL A 325 20.25 7.27 25.40
N ASP A 326 20.62 7.17 26.68
CA ASP A 326 19.66 7.16 27.79
C ASP A 326 20.27 7.81 29.04
N GLN A 327 19.58 8.82 29.55
CA GLN A 327 19.82 9.52 30.81
C GLN A 327 18.55 9.63 31.66
N PHE A 328 17.39 9.25 31.10
CA PHE A 328 16.13 9.37 31.83
C PHE A 328 16.09 8.29 32.90
N ASN A 329 15.72 8.67 34.12
CA ASN A 329 15.63 7.75 35.24
C ASN A 329 14.19 7.62 35.70
N GLU A 330 13.52 6.57 35.24
CA GLU A 330 12.11 6.32 35.50
C GLU A 330 11.85 6.07 36.98
N ALA A 331 12.77 5.39 37.67
CA ALA A 331 12.64 5.10 39.09
C ALA A 331 12.70 6.39 39.94
N SER A 332 13.65 7.28 39.62
CA SER A 332 13.79 8.59 40.27
C SER A 332 12.58 9.48 39.96
N TYR A 333 12.13 9.48 38.70
CA TYR A 333 11.00 10.28 38.26
C TYR A 333 9.69 9.81 38.92
N ALA A 334 9.44 8.50 38.96
CA ALA A 334 8.28 7.93 39.65
C ALA A 334 8.32 8.20 41.16
N ALA A 335 9.50 8.11 41.81
CA ALA A 335 9.64 8.37 43.23
C ALA A 335 9.37 9.83 43.60
N ALA A 336 9.81 10.77 42.75
CA ALA A 336 9.56 12.20 42.94
C ALA A 336 8.11 12.61 42.65
N ASN A 337 7.38 11.83 41.84
CA ASN A 337 6.07 12.16 41.31
C ASN A 337 5.05 11.05 41.60
N MET A 338 4.82 10.77 42.89
CA MET A 338 3.95 9.67 43.35
C MET A 338 2.48 9.80 42.91
N ASP A 339 2.04 10.98 42.49
CA ASP A 339 0.72 11.20 41.89
C ASP A 339 0.54 10.43 40.58
N LEU A 340 1.61 10.22 39.81
CA LEU A 340 1.59 9.50 38.53
C LEU A 340 1.13 8.05 38.69
N ALA A 341 1.60 7.37 39.73
CA ALA A 341 1.16 6.01 40.02
C ALA A 341 -0.34 5.95 40.34
N SER A 342 -0.88 6.99 40.99
CA SER A 342 -2.33 7.09 41.27
C SER A 342 -3.15 7.33 40.00
N ALA A 343 -2.54 7.93 38.97
CA ALA A 343 -3.12 8.12 37.64
C ALA A 343 -2.88 6.93 36.69
N GLY A 344 -2.25 5.84 37.17
CA GLY A 344 -1.93 4.65 36.35
C GLY A 344 -0.70 4.79 35.46
N VAL A 345 0.07 5.88 35.59
CA VAL A 345 1.33 6.11 34.87
C VAL A 345 2.46 5.42 35.63
N THR A 346 2.74 4.16 35.27
CA THR A 346 3.68 3.31 36.02
C THR A 346 4.72 2.59 35.17
N SER A 347 4.52 2.43 33.87
CA SER A 347 5.53 1.83 32.98
C SER A 347 6.62 2.86 32.64
N ALA A 348 7.80 2.36 32.23
CA ALA A 348 8.90 3.21 31.78
C ALA A 348 8.44 4.16 30.65
N ASP A 349 7.78 3.61 29.63
CA ASP A 349 7.27 4.38 28.49
C ASP A 349 6.22 5.42 28.92
N ALA A 350 5.32 5.07 29.83
CA ALA A 350 4.31 6.01 30.31
C ALA A 350 4.95 7.16 31.10
N LEU A 351 5.99 6.88 31.89
CA LEU A 351 6.74 7.87 32.65
C LEU A 351 7.54 8.79 31.71
N ALA A 352 8.23 8.22 30.72
CA ALA A 352 8.96 8.97 29.70
C ALA A 352 8.01 9.85 28.86
N ALA A 353 6.92 9.27 28.35
CA ALA A 353 5.90 10.01 27.61
C ALA A 353 5.29 11.13 28.45
N HIS A 354 4.97 10.88 29.73
CA HIS A 354 4.49 11.93 30.63
C HIS A 354 5.55 13.04 30.80
N TRP A 355 6.81 12.68 31.01
CA TRP A 355 7.89 13.66 31.16
C TRP A 355 8.01 14.57 29.94
N ILE A 356 8.01 13.98 28.75
CA ILE A 356 8.08 14.67 27.45
C ILE A 356 6.87 15.60 27.26
N GLN A 357 5.65 15.10 27.50
CA GLN A 357 4.42 15.84 27.23
C GLN A 357 4.14 16.94 28.25
N TYR A 358 4.35 16.66 29.54
CA TYR A 358 3.90 17.52 30.64
C TYR A 358 5.01 17.83 31.64
N GLY A 359 5.77 16.82 32.04
CA GLY A 359 6.63 16.92 33.21
C GLY A 359 7.66 18.05 33.12
N LEU A 360 8.31 18.22 31.96
CA LEU A 360 9.28 19.31 31.76
C LEU A 360 8.63 20.69 31.86
N ALA A 361 7.44 20.87 31.25
CA ALA A 361 6.71 22.13 31.25
C ALA A 361 6.12 22.47 32.63
N GLU A 362 5.73 21.45 33.40
CA GLU A 362 5.26 21.58 34.77
C GLU A 362 6.39 21.85 35.78
N GLY A 363 7.67 21.71 35.35
CA GLY A 363 8.83 21.86 36.22
C GLY A 363 8.98 20.71 37.22
N ARG A 364 8.51 19.49 36.86
CA ARG A 364 8.68 18.29 37.69
C ARG A 364 10.16 17.93 37.83
N THR A 365 10.50 17.30 38.95
CA THR A 365 11.89 16.90 39.27
C THR A 365 12.06 15.40 39.21
N GLY A 366 13.31 14.93 39.19
CA GLY A 366 13.65 13.50 39.27
C GLY A 366 13.78 12.80 37.92
N ALA A 367 13.64 13.52 36.79
CA ALA A 367 13.79 12.94 35.45
C ALA A 367 15.20 12.42 35.16
N TYR A 368 16.21 12.95 35.84
CA TYR A 368 17.61 12.60 35.66
C TYR A 368 18.24 12.29 37.02
N ASP A 369 19.28 11.46 37.02
CA ASP A 369 20.08 11.25 38.22
C ASP A 369 20.75 12.56 38.66
N PRO A 370 20.80 12.86 39.97
CA PRO A 370 21.55 13.99 40.47
C PRO A 370 23.02 13.80 40.12
N VAL A 371 23.63 14.79 39.47
CA VAL A 371 25.07 14.79 39.21
C VAL A 371 25.78 14.63 40.55
N VAL A 372 26.40 13.46 40.77
CA VAL A 372 27.21 13.22 41.97
C VAL A 372 28.43 14.14 41.85
N ALA A 373 28.41 15.22 42.65
CA ALA A 373 29.44 16.26 42.68
C ALA A 373 30.76 15.77 43.28
#